data_AF-A0A6B0UKE5-F1
#
_entry.id   AF-A0A6B0UKE5-F1
#
_cell.length_a   1.000
_cell.length_b   1.000
_cell.length_c   1.000
_cell.angle_alpha   90.00
_cell.angle_beta   90.00
_cell.angle_gamma   90.00
#
_symmetry.space_group_name_H-M   'P 1'
#
loop_
_entity.id
_entity.type
_entity.pdbx_description
1 polymer ?
#
loop_
_entity_poly.entity_id
_entity_poly.type
_entity_poly.pdbx_seq_one_letter_code
_entity_poly.pdbx_strand_id
1 'polypeptide(L)'
;GFDVGRGDRLEDISVMYRELNISGHRWLGDGDTNCYSFLLSTKRLKAAIADRRANKTSSFVDKAYFWTTESKMMIRKVLRLGVDGIITNRPERLSAIIKGQEFNKTLRLASIQ
;
A
#
# COMPACT_ATOMS: atom_id res chain seq x y z
N GLY A 1 11.75 5.11 8.54
CA GLY A 1 11.34 4.75 7.16
C GLY A 1 10.96 6.00 6.41
N PHE A 2 10.81 5.91 5.10
CA PHE A 2 10.52 7.03 4.19
C PHE A 2 9.23 6.76 3.41
N ASP A 3 8.51 7.79 3.01
CA ASP A 3 7.37 7.73 2.09
C ASP A 3 7.27 9.02 1.26
N VAL A 4 6.79 8.91 0.02
CA VAL A 4 6.43 10.03 -0.85
C VAL A 4 4.97 9.88 -1.26
N GLY A 5 4.09 10.47 -0.46
CA GLY A 5 2.66 10.14 -0.45
C GLY A 5 1.75 10.95 -1.38
N ARG A 6 2.25 11.83 -2.26
CA ARG A 6 1.42 12.76 -3.06
C ARG A 6 1.07 12.30 -4.48
N GLY A 7 1.31 11.03 -4.80
CA GLY A 7 0.92 10.48 -6.11
C GLY A 7 1.91 10.80 -7.24
N ASP A 8 3.13 11.25 -6.91
CA ASP A 8 4.20 11.46 -7.87
C ASP A 8 4.51 10.17 -8.65
N ARG A 9 5.14 10.34 -9.82
CA ARG A 9 5.51 9.22 -10.68
C ARG A 9 6.51 8.32 -9.96
N LEU A 10 6.35 7.01 -10.16
CA LEU A 10 7.22 6.01 -9.55
C LEU A 10 8.68 6.19 -9.97
N GLU A 11 8.90 6.59 -11.23
CA GLU A 11 10.24 6.87 -11.76
C GLU A 11 10.93 8.01 -11.01
N ASP A 12 10.22 9.11 -10.76
CA ASP A 12 10.76 10.29 -10.08
C ASP A 12 11.12 9.96 -8.62
N ILE A 13 10.27 9.21 -7.93
CA ILE A 13 10.52 8.74 -6.56
C ILE A 13 11.75 7.82 -6.52
N SER A 14 11.89 6.91 -7.49
CA SER A 14 13.03 6.01 -7.59
C SER A 14 14.35 6.77 -7.80
N VAL A 15 14.34 7.77 -8.70
CA VAL A 15 15.49 8.65 -8.94
C VAL A 15 15.86 9.42 -7.67
N MET A 16 14.88 10.03 -7.01
CA MET A 16 15.09 10.76 -5.75
C MET A 16 15.73 9.87 -4.68
N TYR A 17 15.20 8.66 -4.45
CA TYR A 17 15.80 7.75 -3.47
C TYR A 17 17.23 7.36 -3.82
N ARG A 18 17.55 7.16 -5.09
CA ARG A 18 18.92 6.89 -5.54
C ARG A 18 19.85 8.07 -5.27
N GLU A 19 19.43 9.29 -5.57
CA GLU A 19 20.22 10.52 -5.36
C GLU A 19 20.48 10.80 -3.87
N LEU A 20 19.50 10.49 -3.02
CA LEU A 20 19.62 10.61 -1.57
C LEU A 20 20.32 9.42 -0.90
N ASN A 21 20.78 8.43 -1.67
CA ASN A 21 21.38 7.19 -1.18
C ASN A 21 20.46 6.41 -0.20
N ILE A 22 19.16 6.39 -0.47
CA ILE A 22 18.14 5.68 0.31
C ILE A 22 17.82 4.34 -0.37
N SER A 23 18.32 3.25 0.22
CA SER A 23 18.22 1.89 -0.34
C SER A 23 17.25 0.97 0.42
N GLY A 24 16.60 1.44 1.49
CA GLY A 24 15.70 0.63 2.27
C GLY A 24 14.77 1.41 3.20
N HIS A 25 13.83 0.69 3.83
CA HIS A 25 12.79 1.23 4.70
C HIS A 25 11.84 2.23 4.01
N ARG A 26 11.53 1.99 2.74
CA ARG A 26 10.72 2.84 1.86
C ARG A 26 9.30 2.29 1.77
N TRP A 27 8.36 3.05 2.29
CA TRP A 27 6.93 2.85 2.11
C TRP A 27 6.47 3.67 0.90
N LEU A 28 5.40 3.20 0.25
CA LEU A 28 4.75 3.93 -0.83
C LEU A 28 3.24 3.91 -0.65
N GLY A 29 2.68 5.11 -0.44
CA GLY A 29 1.25 5.35 -0.37
C GLY A 29 0.62 5.61 -1.73
N ASP A 30 -0.56 5.04 -1.96
CA ASP A 30 -1.44 5.43 -3.06
C ASP A 30 -2.86 5.65 -2.56
N GLY A 31 -3.52 6.68 -3.11
CA GLY A 31 -4.94 6.93 -2.92
C GLY A 31 -5.26 8.41 -2.76
N ASP A 32 -6.41 8.71 -2.14
CA ASP A 32 -7.00 10.05 -2.07
C ASP A 32 -7.90 10.16 -0.83
N THR A 33 -8.46 11.35 -0.59
CA THR A 33 -9.50 11.61 0.40
C THR A 33 -10.63 10.58 0.30
N ASN A 34 -11.15 10.17 1.45
CA ASN A 34 -12.10 9.07 1.54
C ASN A 34 -13.41 9.34 0.75
N CYS A 35 -13.78 10.61 0.53
CA CYS A 35 -14.93 11.06 -0.24
C CYS A 35 -14.98 10.46 -1.66
N TYR A 36 -13.81 10.25 -2.29
CA TYR A 36 -13.70 9.76 -3.67
C TYR A 36 -12.91 8.45 -3.80
N SER A 37 -12.41 7.92 -2.69
CA SER A 37 -11.51 6.75 -2.66
C SER A 37 -12.01 5.51 -3.41
N PHE A 38 -13.33 5.31 -3.53
CA PHE A 38 -13.90 4.16 -4.21
C PHE A 38 -13.87 4.25 -5.74
N LEU A 39 -13.73 5.46 -6.31
CA LEU A 39 -13.62 5.72 -7.75
C LEU A 39 -12.16 5.71 -8.24
N LEU A 40 -11.20 5.68 -7.32
CA LEU A 40 -9.79 5.77 -7.66
C LEU A 40 -9.33 4.57 -8.49
N SER A 41 -8.58 4.89 -9.53
CA SER A 41 -7.80 3.92 -10.27
C SER A 41 -6.75 3.30 -9.35
N THR A 42 -6.65 1.97 -9.39
CA THR A 42 -5.61 1.22 -8.64
C THR A 42 -4.36 0.98 -9.47
N LYS A 43 -4.19 1.71 -10.59
CA LYS A 43 -3.07 1.49 -11.53
C LYS A 43 -1.72 1.80 -10.89
N ARG A 44 -1.58 2.95 -10.21
CA ARG A 44 -0.33 3.35 -9.54
C ARG A 44 0.00 2.40 -8.38
N LEU A 45 -0.98 2.08 -7.54
CA LEU A 45 -0.84 1.06 -6.49
C LEU A 45 -0.36 -0.29 -7.04
N LYS A 46 -0.95 -0.78 -8.15
CA LYS A 46 -0.53 -2.03 -8.79
C LYS A 46 0.92 -1.98 -9.25
N ALA A 47 1.35 -0.87 -9.83
CA ALA A 47 2.73 -0.68 -10.27
C ALA A 47 3.71 -0.67 -9.08
N ALA A 48 3.36 0.00 -7.97
CA ALA A 48 4.17 -0.02 -6.75
C ALA A 48 4.27 -1.43 -6.13
N ILE A 49 3.16 -2.19 -6.12
CA ILE A 49 3.16 -3.58 -5.65
C ILE A 49 4.01 -4.47 -6.58
N ALA A 50 3.99 -4.22 -7.88
CA ALA A 50 4.82 -4.93 -8.85
C ALA A 50 6.31 -4.63 -8.65
N ASP A 51 6.67 -3.36 -8.43
CA ASP A 51 8.04 -2.96 -8.08
C ASP A 51 8.53 -3.69 -6.82
N ARG A 52 7.77 -3.64 -5.73
CA ARG A 52 8.09 -4.36 -4.47
C ARG A 52 8.29 -5.88 -4.68
N ARG A 53 7.59 -6.48 -5.64
CA ARG A 53 7.70 -7.91 -5.98
C ARG A 53 8.86 -8.22 -6.92
N ALA A 54 9.41 -7.22 -7.61
CA ALA A 54 10.61 -7.39 -8.41
C ALA A 54 11.80 -7.73 -7.50
N ASN A 55 12.91 -8.17 -8.08
CA ASN A 55 14.11 -8.52 -7.32
C ASN A 55 14.51 -7.37 -6.38
N LYS A 56 14.89 -7.69 -5.14
CA LYS A 56 15.24 -6.70 -4.09
C LYS A 56 16.32 -5.72 -4.52
N THR A 57 17.19 -6.11 -5.46
CA THR A 57 18.27 -5.25 -5.96
C THR A 57 17.79 -4.14 -6.89
N SER A 58 16.61 -4.28 -7.51
CA SER A 58 16.05 -3.29 -8.43
C SER A 58 14.85 -2.52 -7.87
N SER A 59 14.21 -3.05 -6.82
CA SER A 59 13.03 -2.42 -6.23
C SER A 59 13.39 -1.22 -5.36
N PHE A 60 12.58 -0.16 -5.47
CA PHE A 60 12.64 0.98 -4.58
C PHE A 60 11.48 1.05 -3.57
N VAL A 61 10.56 0.10 -3.60
CA VAL A 61 9.42 -0.01 -2.69
C VAL A 61 9.59 -1.22 -1.77
N ASP A 62 9.68 -0.99 -0.46
CA ASP A 62 9.78 -2.09 0.51
C ASP A 62 8.40 -2.46 1.09
N LYS A 63 7.49 -1.48 1.17
CA LYS A 63 6.10 -1.64 1.62
C LYS A 63 5.16 -0.75 0.82
N ALA A 64 3.96 -1.23 0.54
CA ALA A 64 2.91 -0.46 -0.18
C ALA A 64 1.65 -0.35 0.68
N TYR A 65 1.03 0.83 0.74
CA TYR A 65 -0.21 1.03 1.48
C TYR A 65 -1.25 1.82 0.67
N PHE A 66 -2.53 1.65 1.03
CA PHE A 66 -3.63 2.40 0.42
C PHE A 66 -4.29 3.34 1.44
N TRP A 67 -4.57 4.58 1.04
CA TRP A 67 -5.16 5.59 1.91
C TRP A 67 -6.15 6.50 1.17
N THR A 68 -7.10 7.17 1.81
CA THR A 68 -7.83 6.70 3.00
C THR A 68 -9.12 6.05 2.50
N THR A 69 -9.51 4.89 3.03
CA THR A 69 -10.75 4.25 2.58
C THR A 69 -11.60 3.67 3.71
N GLU A 70 -12.91 3.88 3.59
CA GLU A 70 -13.93 3.30 4.49
C GLU A 70 -14.75 2.19 3.82
N SER A 71 -14.57 2.01 2.51
CA SER A 71 -15.35 1.08 1.70
C SER A 71 -14.85 -0.34 1.91
N LYS A 72 -15.70 -1.22 2.44
CA LYS A 72 -15.38 -2.65 2.59
C LYS A 72 -15.00 -3.29 1.25
N MET A 73 -15.62 -2.85 0.15
CA MET A 73 -15.30 -3.33 -1.19
C MET A 73 -13.89 -2.90 -1.60
N MET A 74 -13.53 -1.64 -1.39
CA MET A 74 -12.20 -1.14 -1.73
C MET A 74 -11.12 -1.79 -0.85
N ILE A 75 -11.37 -1.92 0.46
CA ILE A 75 -10.48 -2.64 1.39
C ILE A 75 -10.18 -4.05 0.85
N ARG A 76 -11.21 -4.85 0.55
CA ARG A 76 -11.01 -6.20 -0.02
C ARG A 76 -10.24 -6.16 -1.33
N LYS A 77 -10.57 -5.21 -2.23
CA LYS A 77 -9.90 -5.06 -3.52
C LYS A 77 -8.40 -4.82 -3.34
N VAL A 78 -7.99 -3.87 -2.51
CA VAL A 78 -6.56 -3.55 -2.32
C VAL A 78 -5.82 -4.61 -1.51
N LEU A 79 -6.50 -5.29 -0.56
CA LEU A 79 -5.94 -6.47 0.11
C LEU A 79 -5.63 -7.60 -0.89
N ARG A 80 -6.52 -7.88 -1.85
CA ARG A 80 -6.27 -8.85 -2.93
C ARG A 80 -5.11 -8.45 -3.84
N LEU A 81 -4.91 -7.14 -4.07
CA LEU A 81 -3.74 -6.67 -4.82
C LEU A 81 -2.44 -6.94 -4.04
N GLY A 82 -2.52 -6.94 -2.71
CA GLY A 82 -1.41 -7.30 -1.82
C GLY A 82 -0.72 -6.09 -1.20
N VAL A 83 -1.49 -5.08 -0.78
CA VAL A 83 -0.98 -4.00 0.09
C VAL A 83 -0.52 -4.54 1.44
N ASP A 84 0.48 -3.91 2.04
CA ASP A 84 0.94 -4.18 3.40
C ASP A 84 0.19 -3.39 4.47
N GLY A 85 -0.36 -2.23 4.09
CA GLY A 85 -1.02 -1.30 5.00
C GLY A 85 -2.27 -0.67 4.41
N ILE A 86 -3.19 -0.28 5.27
CA ILE A 86 -4.40 0.48 4.91
C ILE A 86 -4.57 1.60 5.93
N ILE A 87 -4.71 2.83 5.46
CA ILE A 87 -5.15 3.96 6.27
C ILE A 87 -6.67 4.07 6.14
N THR A 88 -7.36 4.07 7.29
CA THR A 88 -8.82 4.09 7.40
C THR A 88 -9.23 4.77 8.70
N ASN A 89 -10.35 5.49 8.66
CA ASN A 89 -10.99 6.05 9.86
C ASN A 89 -11.87 5.01 10.58
N ARG A 90 -12.02 3.80 10.03
CA ARG A 90 -12.82 2.70 10.59
C ARG A 90 -11.99 1.41 10.72
N PRO A 91 -10.95 1.39 11.57
CA PRO A 91 -10.04 0.25 11.72
C PRO A 91 -10.74 -1.05 12.14
N GLU A 92 -11.89 -0.96 12.82
CA GLU A 92 -12.72 -2.11 13.19
C GLU A 92 -13.21 -2.88 11.95
N ARG A 93 -13.48 -2.18 10.83
CA ARG A 93 -13.90 -2.82 9.57
C ARG A 93 -12.77 -3.62 8.95
N LEU A 94 -11.55 -3.09 8.98
CA LEU A 94 -10.37 -3.80 8.50
C LEU A 94 -10.13 -5.05 9.34
N SER A 95 -10.19 -4.94 10.66
CA SER A 95 -10.03 -6.07 11.58
C SER A 95 -11.06 -7.17 11.31
N ALA A 96 -12.33 -6.80 11.11
CA ALA A 96 -13.39 -7.75 10.77
C ALA A 96 -13.17 -8.44 9.41
N ILE A 97 -12.66 -7.70 8.40
CA ILE A 97 -12.37 -8.25 7.07
C ILE A 97 -11.20 -9.25 7.14
N ILE A 98 -10.11 -8.89 7.82
CA ILE A 98 -8.93 -9.77 7.96
C ILE A 98 -9.28 -11.07 8.69
N LYS A 99 -10.13 -11.00 9.73
CA LYS A 99 -10.61 -12.18 10.45
C LYS A 99 -11.66 -13.00 9.69
N GLY A 100 -12.19 -12.48 8.59
CA GLY A 100 -13.16 -13.17 7.75
C GLY A 100 -12.56 -14.32 6.95
N GLN A 101 -13.42 -15.22 6.45
CA GLN A 101 -13.03 -16.45 5.74
C GLN A 101 -12.09 -16.23 4.54
N GLU A 102 -12.19 -15.06 3.90
CA GLU A 102 -11.40 -14.72 2.72
C GLU A 102 -9.90 -14.52 3.03
N PHE A 103 -9.56 -13.92 4.16
CA PHE A 103 -8.19 -13.46 4.45
C PHE A 103 -7.58 -14.08 5.70
N ASN A 104 -8.37 -14.72 6.57
CA ASN A 104 -7.88 -15.21 7.86
C ASN A 104 -6.75 -16.25 7.77
N LYS A 105 -6.62 -16.93 6.62
CA LYS A 105 -5.55 -17.91 6.36
C LYS A 105 -4.34 -17.31 5.63
N THR A 106 -4.46 -16.13 5.04
CA THR A 106 -3.45 -15.55 4.15
C THR A 106 -2.87 -14.25 4.66
N LEU A 107 -3.62 -13.51 5.49
CA LEU A 107 -3.24 -12.22 6.04
C LEU A 107 -3.43 -12.23 7.56
N ARG A 108 -2.62 -11.41 8.23
CA ARG A 108 -2.73 -11.12 9.66
C ARG A 108 -2.44 -9.64 9.91
N LEU A 109 -2.86 -9.13 11.06
CA LEU A 109 -2.36 -7.85 11.53
C LEU A 109 -0.87 -7.99 11.86
N ALA A 110 -0.10 -6.94 11.54
CA ALA A 110 1.31 -6.87 11.88
C ALA A 110 1.48 -6.86 13.41
N SER A 111 2.58 -7.44 13.87
CA SER A 111 2.99 -7.49 15.29
C SER A 111 4.43 -7.00 15.40
N ILE A 112 4.90 -6.73 16.62
CA ILE A 112 6.28 -6.27 16.89
C ILE A 112 7.31 -7.41 16.75
N GLN A 113 6.83 -8.65 16.65
CA GLN A 113 7.63 -9.88 16.59
C GLN A 113 8.23 -10.13 15.21
#